data_AF-A0A348TVU7-F1
#
_entry.id   AF-A0A348TVU7-F1
#
_cell.length_a   1.000
_cell.length_b   1.000
_cell.length_c   1.000
_cell.angle_alpha   90.00
_cell.angle_beta   90.00
_cell.angle_gamma   90.00
#
_symmetry.space_group_name_H-M   'P 1'
#
loop_
_entity.id
_entity.type
_entity.pdbx_description
1 polymer ?
#
loop_
_entity_poly.entity_id
_entity_poly.type
_entity_poly.pdbx_seq_one_letter_code
_entity_poly.pdbx_strand_id
1 'polypeptide(L)'
;DLAVALDNSIGTDTQGGVFIVSIIIGLLSSIVDNVPLVAAAMGMYETTADGLFMQDGVFWQFLAYCAGTGGSALIIGSAAGVAVMGLEKIPFGWYLKNISLLAIVGYFAGAAVYILERTLF
;
A
#
# COMPACT_ATOMS: atom_id res chain seq x y z
N ASP A 1 -3.77 -4.62 19.12
CA ASP A 1 -3.99 -4.07 17.77
C ASP A 1 -2.99 -4.58 16.75
N LEU A 2 -3.41 -4.67 15.49
CA LEU A 2 -2.53 -4.97 14.35
C LEU A 2 -1.32 -4.01 14.30
N ALA A 3 -1.52 -2.76 14.71
CA ALA A 3 -0.48 -1.75 14.82
C ALA A 3 0.62 -2.18 15.79
N VAL A 4 0.23 -2.57 17.01
CA VAL A 4 1.15 -3.08 18.04
C VAL A 4 1.85 -4.36 17.59
N ALA A 5 1.17 -5.23 16.83
CA ALA A 5 1.80 -6.44 16.30
C ALA A 5 2.85 -6.14 15.22
N LEU A 6 2.56 -5.23 14.29
CA LEU A 6 3.49 -4.79 13.25
C LEU A 6 4.67 -4.02 13.84
N ASP A 7 4.40 -3.16 14.81
CA ASP A 7 5.42 -2.36 15.47
C ASP A 7 6.39 -3.22 16.31
N ASN A 8 5.88 -4.20 17.06
CA ASN A 8 6.75 -5.14 17.80
C ASN A 8 7.53 -6.11 16.88
N SER A 9 7.06 -6.37 15.66
CA SER A 9 7.70 -7.33 14.75
C SER A 9 8.70 -6.67 13.79
N ILE A 10 8.40 -5.44 13.34
CA ILE A 10 9.14 -4.73 12.29
C ILE A 10 9.76 -3.45 12.82
N GLY A 11 9.11 -2.78 13.78
CA GLY A 11 9.45 -1.46 14.30
C GLY A 11 9.06 -0.36 13.31
N THR A 12 8.25 0.61 13.72
CA THR A 12 7.92 1.79 12.90
C THR A 12 8.72 3.05 13.26
N ASP A 13 9.67 2.92 14.17
CA ASP A 13 10.56 3.99 14.63
C ASP A 13 11.61 4.41 13.58
N THR A 14 11.78 3.62 12.52
CA THR A 14 12.76 3.86 11.46
C THR A 14 12.08 4.05 10.11
N GLN A 15 12.73 4.78 9.20
CA GLN A 15 12.25 4.92 7.81
C GLN A 15 12.07 3.57 7.12
N GLY A 16 13.02 2.64 7.30
CA GLY A 16 12.91 1.30 6.73
C GLY A 16 11.71 0.53 7.26
N GLY A 17 11.44 0.66 8.56
CA GLY A 17 10.26 0.08 9.20
C GLY A 17 8.94 0.61 8.64
N VAL A 18 8.84 1.93 8.52
CA VAL A 18 7.72 2.61 7.86
C VAL A 18 7.54 2.11 6.42
N PHE A 19 8.61 1.98 5.64
CA PHE A 19 8.52 1.46 4.27
C PHE A 19 7.97 0.04 4.23
N ILE A 20 8.48 -0.85 5.09
CA ILE A 20 8.02 -2.24 5.13
C ILE A 20 6.53 -2.32 5.51
N VAL A 21 6.13 -1.59 6.55
CA VAL A 21 4.73 -1.57 7.00
C VAL A 21 3.81 -1.01 5.93
N SER A 22 4.14 0.12 5.30
CA SER A 22 3.36 0.69 4.20
C SER A 22 3.25 -0.28 3.02
N ILE A 23 4.32 -1.03 2.70
CA ILE A 23 4.30 -2.03 1.63
C ILE A 23 3.32 -3.16 1.95
N ILE A 24 3.34 -3.67 3.18
CA ILE A 24 2.44 -4.75 3.62
C ILE A 24 0.99 -4.27 3.60
N ILE A 25 0.71 -3.10 4.19
CA ILE A 25 -0.61 -2.48 4.18
C ILE A 25 -1.07 -2.28 2.72
N GLY A 26 -0.23 -1.71 1.85
CA GLY A 26 -0.56 -1.54 0.44
C GLY A 26 -0.95 -2.83 -0.27
N LEU A 27 -0.25 -3.94 -0.04
CA LEU A 27 -0.63 -5.23 -0.62
C LEU A 27 -1.92 -5.78 -0.03
N LEU A 28 -2.17 -5.60 1.27
CA LEU A 28 -3.44 -5.97 1.92
C LEU A 28 -4.63 -5.18 1.33
N SER A 29 -4.39 -3.98 0.79
CA SER A 29 -5.41 -3.19 0.09
C SER A 29 -6.02 -3.92 -1.11
N SER A 30 -5.31 -4.89 -1.70
CA SER A 30 -5.84 -5.69 -2.80
C SER A 30 -7.05 -6.56 -2.43
N ILE A 31 -7.34 -6.73 -1.14
CA ILE A 31 -8.46 -7.51 -0.63
C ILE A 31 -9.58 -6.61 -0.07
N VAL A 32 -9.21 -5.52 0.61
CA VAL A 32 -10.14 -4.73 1.45
C VAL A 32 -10.59 -3.43 0.78
N ASP A 33 -9.96 -3.02 -0.33
CA ASP A 33 -10.00 -1.67 -0.92
C ASP A 33 -9.07 -0.66 -0.23
N ASN A 34 -8.67 0.37 -0.97
CA ASN A 34 -7.68 1.34 -0.52
C ASN A 34 -8.24 2.36 0.48
N VAL A 35 -9.49 2.80 0.31
CA VAL A 35 -10.10 3.80 1.19
C VAL A 35 -10.26 3.29 2.62
N PRO A 36 -10.87 2.11 2.88
CA PRO A 36 -11.05 1.62 4.24
C PRO A 36 -9.72 1.32 4.93
N LEU A 37 -8.71 0.88 4.18
CA LEU A 37 -7.42 0.51 4.74
C LEU A 37 -6.58 1.72 5.14
N VAL A 38 -6.61 2.80 4.35
CA VAL A 38 -6.00 4.07 4.75
C VAL A 38 -6.73 4.66 5.95
N ALA A 39 -8.06 4.59 6.00
CA ALA A 39 -8.83 5.01 7.17
C ALA A 39 -8.47 4.20 8.43
N ALA A 40 -8.26 2.88 8.30
CA ALA A 40 -7.78 2.04 9.38
C ALA A 40 -6.37 2.44 9.83
N ALA A 41 -5.46 2.75 8.89
CA ALA A 41 -4.12 3.23 9.21
C ALA A 41 -4.13 4.59 9.95
N MET A 42 -5.05 5.50 9.60
CA MET A 42 -5.26 6.74 10.36
C MET A 42 -5.75 6.48 11.80
N GLY A 43 -6.48 5.39 12.04
CA GLY A 43 -6.85 4.96 13.38
C GLY A 43 -5.73 4.21 14.13
N MET A 44 -4.72 3.70 13.42
CA MET A 44 -3.61 2.94 13.98
C MET A 44 -2.39 3.80 14.34
N TYR A 45 -2.16 4.88 13.59
CA TYR A 45 -1.00 5.76 13.74
C TYR A 45 -1.44 7.21 13.90
N GLU A 46 -1.03 7.85 14.99
CA GLU A 46 -1.32 9.26 15.21
C GLU A 46 -0.47 10.16 14.31
N THR A 47 -1.06 11.25 13.83
CA THR A 47 -0.29 12.29 13.12
C THR A 47 0.49 13.11 14.13
N THR A 48 1.81 13.16 13.99
CA THR A 48 2.70 13.88 14.91
C THR A 48 3.01 15.30 14.41
N ALA A 49 3.62 16.15 15.25
CA ALA A 49 4.05 17.48 14.83
C ALA A 49 5.29 17.43 13.92
N ASP A 50 6.15 16.44 14.14
CA ASP A 50 7.42 16.22 13.48
C ASP A 50 7.73 14.72 13.34
N GLY A 51 8.72 14.38 12.50
CA GLY A 51 9.16 12.99 12.29
C GLY A 51 8.43 12.26 11.16
N LEU A 52 8.43 10.92 11.20
CA LEU A 52 7.99 10.08 10.09
C LEU A 52 6.47 10.13 9.85
N PHE A 53 5.71 10.37 10.91
CA PHE A 53 4.24 10.40 10.96
C PHE A 53 3.67 11.83 10.96
N MET A 54 4.49 12.86 10.73
CA MET A 54 3.97 14.22 10.64
C MET A 54 3.03 14.39 9.45
N GLN A 55 2.21 15.43 9.43
CA GLN A 55 1.41 15.74 8.24
C GLN A 55 2.33 15.86 7.01
N ASP A 56 1.96 15.19 5.91
CA ASP A 56 2.79 15.05 4.70
C ASP A 56 4.17 14.42 4.94
N GLY A 57 4.34 13.72 6.06
CA GLY A 57 5.52 12.95 6.41
C GLY A 57 5.68 11.69 5.56
N VAL A 58 6.86 11.07 5.69
CA VAL A 58 7.27 9.92 4.87
C VAL A 58 6.28 8.77 4.95
N PHE A 59 5.73 8.49 6.13
CA PHE A 59 4.76 7.42 6.31
C PHE A 59 3.50 7.65 5.47
N TRP A 60 2.88 8.83 5.58
CA TRP A 60 1.61 9.11 4.90
C TRP A 60 1.77 9.21 3.38
N GLN A 61 2.84 9.85 2.90
CA GLN A 61 3.14 9.93 1.47
C GLN A 61 3.36 8.54 0.87
N PHE A 62 4.18 7.71 1.52
CA PHE A 62 4.49 6.37 1.01
C PHE A 62 3.31 5.41 1.16
N LEU A 63 2.56 5.50 2.28
CA LEU A 63 1.33 4.75 2.47
C LEU A 63 0.29 5.08 1.40
N ALA A 64 0.14 6.36 1.03
CA ALA A 64 -0.79 6.76 -0.03
C ALA A 64 -0.42 6.13 -1.38
N TYR A 65 0.86 6.11 -1.73
CA TYR A 65 1.36 5.39 -2.90
C TYR A 65 1.06 3.89 -2.81
N CYS A 66 1.44 3.25 -1.70
CA CYS A 66 1.30 1.81 -1.50
C CYS A 66 -0.17 1.37 -1.49
N ALA A 67 -1.04 2.04 -0.74
CA ALA A 67 -2.47 1.73 -0.72
C ALA A 67 -3.13 2.03 -2.08
N GLY A 68 -2.76 3.13 -2.73
CA GLY A 68 -3.30 3.51 -4.03
C GLY A 68 -2.98 2.51 -5.14
N THR A 69 -1.75 2.00 -5.18
CA THR A 69 -1.28 1.09 -6.25
C THR A 69 -1.43 -0.39 -5.90
N GLY A 70 -1.33 -0.76 -4.62
CA GLY A 70 -1.40 -2.14 -4.15
C GLY A 70 -2.76 -2.79 -4.38
N GLY A 71 -3.85 -2.00 -4.42
CA GLY A 71 -5.18 -2.46 -4.82
C GLY A 71 -5.24 -3.14 -6.20
N SER A 72 -4.28 -2.86 -7.09
CA SER A 72 -4.22 -3.48 -8.43
C SER A 72 -3.57 -4.86 -8.44
N ALA A 73 -2.99 -5.33 -7.33
CA ALA A 73 -2.41 -6.69 -7.27
C ALA A 73 -3.49 -7.76 -7.50
N LEU A 74 -4.74 -7.49 -7.16
CA LEU A 74 -5.91 -8.31 -7.47
C LEU A 74 -6.95 -7.44 -8.18
N ILE A 75 -7.62 -7.99 -9.19
CA ILE A 75 -8.65 -7.24 -9.95
C ILE A 75 -9.83 -6.76 -9.08
N ILE A 76 -10.03 -7.37 -7.92
CA ILE A 76 -11.11 -7.02 -6.98
C ILE A 76 -10.71 -5.95 -5.95
N GLY A 77 -9.43 -5.57 -5.89
CA GLY A 77 -8.90 -4.70 -4.85
C GLY A 77 -9.18 -3.22 -5.02
N SER A 78 -9.94 -2.83 -6.06
CA SER A 78 -10.40 -1.46 -6.27
C SER A 78 -11.71 -1.43 -7.07
N ALA A 79 -12.47 -0.34 -6.90
CA ALA A 79 -13.69 -0.10 -7.68
C ALA A 79 -13.43 -0.10 -9.21
N ALA A 80 -12.29 0.44 -9.65
CA ALA A 80 -11.89 0.44 -11.06
C ALA A 80 -11.64 -0.98 -11.59
N GLY A 81 -10.98 -1.83 -10.79
CA GLY A 81 -10.76 -3.22 -11.13
C GLY A 81 -12.06 -4.02 -11.23
N VAL A 82 -12.98 -3.85 -10.27
CA VAL A 82 -14.30 -4.49 -10.32
C VAL A 82 -15.11 -4.02 -11.53
N ALA A 83 -15.03 -2.72 -11.88
CA ALA A 83 -15.68 -2.19 -13.07
C ALA A 83 -15.12 -2.84 -14.36
N VAL A 84 -13.80 -2.91 -14.52
CA VAL A 84 -13.20 -3.54 -15.72
C VAL A 84 -13.50 -5.04 -15.78
N MET A 85 -13.53 -5.72 -14.62
CA MET A 85 -13.94 -7.13 -14.53
C MET A 85 -15.36 -7.33 -15.09
N GLY A 86 -16.28 -6.42 -14.77
CA GLY A 86 -17.68 -6.47 -15.21
C GLY A 86 -17.89 -6.11 -16.69
N LEU A 87 -17.19 -5.08 -17.17
CA LEU A 87 -17.28 -4.55 -18.54
C LEU A 87 -16.59 -5.47 -19.55
N GLU A 88 -15.34 -5.84 -19.29
CA GLU A 88 -14.52 -6.66 -20.19
C GLU A 88 -14.68 -8.16 -19.93
N LYS A 89 -15.53 -8.54 -18.96
CA LYS A 89 -15.77 -9.94 -18.56
C LYS A 89 -14.49 -10.71 -18.20
N ILE A 90 -13.51 -10.02 -17.64
CA ILE A 90 -12.23 -10.61 -17.25
C ILE A 90 -12.44 -11.54 -16.05
N PRO A 91 -12.13 -12.85 -16.14
CA PRO A 91 -12.23 -13.74 -14.98
C PRO A 91 -11.16 -13.43 -13.94
N PHE A 92 -11.51 -13.48 -12.65
CA PHE A 92 -10.56 -13.28 -11.54
C PHE A 92 -9.29 -14.17 -11.68
N GLY A 93 -9.47 -15.47 -11.93
CA GLY A 93 -8.35 -16.40 -12.08
C GLY A 93 -7.46 -16.12 -13.30
N TRP A 94 -8.04 -15.56 -14.37
CA TRP A 94 -7.25 -15.13 -15.53
C TRP A 94 -6.40 -13.91 -15.17
N TYR A 95 -6.97 -12.91 -14.50
CA TYR A 95 -6.21 -11.73 -14.08
C TYR A 95 -5.09 -12.12 -13.11
N LEU A 96 -5.40 -12.99 -12.14
CA LEU A 96 -4.43 -13.48 -11.16
C LEU A 96 -3.21 -14.12 -11.82
N LYS A 97 -3.43 -14.88 -12.90
CA LYS A 97 -2.35 -15.58 -13.61
C LYS A 97 -1.56 -14.68 -14.56
N ASN A 98 -2.21 -13.70 -15.20
CA ASN A 98 -1.61 -12.96 -16.32
C ASN A 98 -1.18 -11.53 -15.95
N ILE A 99 -1.89 -10.87 -15.04
CA ILE A 99 -1.73 -9.44 -14.77
C ILE A 99 -1.23 -9.17 -13.36
N SER A 100 -1.65 -9.95 -12.36
CA SER A 100 -1.25 -9.71 -10.96
C SER A 100 0.26 -9.64 -10.75
N LEU A 101 1.03 -10.51 -11.42
CA LEU A 101 2.49 -10.46 -11.33
C LEU A 101 3.05 -9.15 -11.91
N LEU A 102 2.53 -8.69 -13.05
CA LEU A 102 2.94 -7.43 -13.67
C LEU A 102 2.57 -6.24 -12.79
N ALA A 103 1.38 -6.25 -12.19
CA ALA A 103 0.93 -5.23 -11.24
C ALA A 103 1.83 -5.18 -9.99
N ILE A 104 2.20 -6.35 -9.44
CA ILE A 104 3.11 -6.47 -8.30
C ILE A 104 4.52 -5.99 -8.65
N VAL A 105 5.02 -6.30 -9.86
CA VAL A 105 6.32 -5.78 -10.32
C VAL A 105 6.27 -4.26 -10.44
N GLY A 106 5.21 -3.69 -11.02
CA GLY A 106 5.02 -2.24 -11.10
C GLY A 106 4.92 -1.56 -9.73
N TYR A 107 4.23 -2.21 -8.78
CA TYR A 107 4.14 -1.80 -7.39
C TYR A 107 5.51 -1.73 -6.71
N PHE A 108 6.31 -2.80 -6.81
CA PHE A 108 7.66 -2.79 -6.22
C PHE A 108 8.62 -1.86 -6.96
N ALA A 109 8.46 -1.68 -8.28
CA ALA A 109 9.27 -0.74 -9.06
C ALA A 109 9.04 0.71 -8.62
N GLY A 110 7.78 1.15 -8.49
CA GLY A 110 7.50 2.50 -8.00
C GLY A 110 7.84 2.68 -6.52
N ALA A 111 7.64 1.64 -5.69
CA ALA A 111 8.12 1.65 -4.31
C ALA A 111 9.64 1.87 -4.23
N ALA A 112 10.41 1.15 -5.05
CA ALA A 112 11.85 1.31 -5.12
C ALA A 112 12.27 2.70 -5.61
N VAL A 113 11.58 3.26 -6.60
CA VAL A 113 11.83 4.64 -7.08
C VAL A 113 11.58 5.65 -5.98
N TYR A 114 10.46 5.54 -5.26
CA TYR A 114 10.16 6.44 -4.14
C TYR A 114 11.22 6.34 -3.03
N ILE A 115 11.60 5.12 -2.64
CA ILE A 115 12.65 4.91 -1.64
C ILE A 115 13.98 5.52 -2.10
N LEU A 116 14.32 5.36 -3.38
CA LEU A 116 15.53 5.92 -3.96
C LEU A 116 15.50 7.45 -3.94
N GLU A 117 14.39 8.06 -4.37
CA GLU A 117 14.18 9.51 -4.32
C GLU A 117 14.38 10.05 -2.90
N ARG A 118 13.75 9.42 -1.90
CA ARG A 118 13.86 9.80 -0.48
C ARG A 118 15.24 9.57 0.13
N THR A 119 16.07 8.73 -0.50
CA THR A 119 17.44 8.46 -0.04
C THR A 119 18.44 9.43 -0.68
N LEU A 120 18.15 9.91 -1.88
CA LEU A 120 19.04 10.79 -2.64
C LEU A 120 18.79 12.29 -2.41
N PHE A 121 17.56 12.68 -2.11
CA PHE A 121 17.14 14.08 -1.94
C PHE A 121 16.48 14.27 -0.56
#